data_AF-A0A0F2HXN4-F1
#
_entry.id   AF-A0A0F2HXN4-F1
#
_cell.length_a   1.000
_cell.length_b   1.000
_cell.length_c   1.000
_cell.angle_alpha   90.00
_cell.angle_beta   90.00
_cell.angle_gamma   90.00
#
_symmetry.space_group_name_H-M   'P 1'
#
loop_
_entity.id
_entity.type
_entity.pdbx_description
1 polymer ?
#
loop_
_entity_poly.entity_id
_entity_poly.type
_entity_poly.pdbx_seq_one_letter_code
_entity_poly.pdbx_strand_id
1 'polypeptide(L)'
;MLPLLVCREASPSVGAPLHVRYRPERTLLYQLSARGFIAIVEQQLSHSQWLVGEYYSMADSMLTPFLDHLEGIPVLDEQGPIIAAGSVCADYLQRVRARSSAWVLAES
;
A
#
# COMPACT_ATOMS: atom_id res chain seq x y z
N MET A 1 34.41 -34.16 31.94
CA MET A 1 33.29 -34.29 31.00
C MET A 1 32.07 -33.63 31.65
N LEU A 2 31.84 -32.35 31.38
CA LEU A 2 30.67 -31.59 31.83
C LEU A 2 29.55 -31.75 30.77
N PRO A 3 28.28 -31.90 31.15
CA PRO A 3 27.19 -31.93 30.19
C PRO A 3 26.94 -30.52 29.64
N LEU A 4 26.81 -30.42 28.31
CA LEU A 4 26.38 -29.21 27.62
C LEU A 4 24.91 -28.95 27.95
N LEU A 5 24.65 -27.83 28.63
CA LEU A 5 23.31 -27.26 28.81
C LEU A 5 22.83 -26.76 27.44
N VAL A 6 22.02 -27.58 26.77
CA VAL A 6 21.30 -27.16 25.57
C VAL A 6 20.17 -26.24 26.02
N CYS A 7 20.42 -24.92 26.00
CA CYS A 7 19.35 -23.93 26.03
C CYS A 7 18.54 -24.10 24.75
N ARG A 8 17.44 -24.86 24.84
CA ARG A 8 16.42 -24.92 23.80
C ARG A 8 15.65 -23.61 23.87
N GLU A 9 16.05 -22.61 23.10
CA GLU A 9 15.19 -21.46 22.85
C GLU A 9 13.91 -21.98 22.19
N ALA A 10 12.80 -21.82 22.90
CA ALA A 10 11.48 -22.18 22.39
C ALA A 10 11.19 -21.29 21.18
N SER A 11 10.94 -21.92 20.02
CA SER A 11 10.39 -21.22 18.86
C SER A 11 9.12 -20.47 19.29
N PRO A 12 8.96 -19.18 18.91
CA PRO A 12 7.76 -18.45 19.24
C PRO A 12 6.56 -19.15 18.59
N SER A 13 5.60 -19.51 19.43
CA SER A 13 4.35 -20.15 19.03
C SER A 13 3.58 -19.30 18.02
N VAL A 14 3.05 -19.97 17.00
CA VAL A 14 2.06 -19.40 16.06
C VAL A 14 0.85 -18.96 16.89
N GLY A 15 0.70 -17.66 17.12
CA GLY A 15 -0.38 -17.10 17.93
C GLY A 15 0.01 -16.02 18.94
N ALA A 16 1.29 -15.67 19.08
CA ALA A 16 1.67 -14.53 19.91
C ALA A 16 1.05 -13.22 19.34
N PRO A 17 0.28 -12.45 20.14
CA PRO A 17 -0.27 -11.19 19.66
C PRO A 17 0.89 -10.25 19.29
N LEU A 18 0.93 -9.87 18.01
CA LEU A 18 1.83 -8.84 17.50
C LEU A 18 1.55 -7.55 18.28
N HIS A 19 2.32 -7.31 19.33
CA HIS A 19 2.34 -6.04 20.03
C HIS A 19 3.06 -5.02 19.12
N VAL A 20 2.32 -4.51 18.14
CA VAL A 20 2.76 -3.36 17.35
C VAL A 20 2.77 -2.17 18.30
N ARG A 21 3.96 -1.83 18.82
CA ARG A 21 4.13 -0.61 19.62
C ARG A 21 3.84 0.59 18.71
N TYR A 22 2.69 1.22 18.92
CA TYR A 22 2.37 2.50 18.30
C TYR A 22 3.43 3.53 18.71
N ARG A 23 4.12 4.11 17.73
CA ARG A 23 5.15 5.13 17.91
C ARG A 23 4.72 6.38 17.13
N PRO A 24 4.13 7.39 17.79
CA PRO A 24 3.54 8.55 17.12
C PRO A 24 4.57 9.34 16.29
N GLU A 25 5.84 9.38 16.72
CA GLU A 25 6.93 10.01 15.97
C GLU A 25 7.18 9.37 14.59
N ARG A 26 6.76 8.12 14.38
CA ARG A 26 6.87 7.45 13.09
C ARG A 26 5.68 7.71 12.18
N THR A 27 4.54 8.15 12.73
CA THR A 27 3.32 8.39 11.96
C THR A 27 3.54 9.45 10.88
N LEU A 28 4.18 10.58 11.25
CA LEU A 28 4.51 11.63 10.29
C LEU A 28 5.45 11.13 9.18
N LEU A 29 6.48 10.36 9.55
CA LEU A 29 7.40 9.78 8.57
C LEU A 29 6.68 8.83 7.61
N TYR A 30 5.77 8.00 8.10
CA TYR A 30 5.00 7.09 7.25
C TYR A 30 4.03 7.82 6.32
N GLN A 31 3.37 8.89 6.79
CA GLN A 31 2.52 9.75 5.95
C GLN A 31 3.33 10.40 4.84
N LEU A 32 4.47 11.00 5.16
CA LEU A 32 5.36 11.62 4.17
C LEU A 32 5.89 10.59 3.16
N SER A 33 6.26 9.38 3.62
CA SER A 33 6.68 8.30 2.72
C SER A 33 5.56 7.83 1.81
N ALA A 34 4.32 7.72 2.30
CA ALA A 34 3.17 7.35 1.49
C ALA A 34 2.89 8.41 0.41
N ARG A 35 2.92 9.70 0.79
CA ARG A 35 2.75 10.82 -0.16
C ARG A 35 3.87 10.84 -1.21
N GLY A 36 5.12 10.64 -0.79
CA GLY A 36 6.26 10.54 -1.70
C GLY A 36 6.13 9.37 -2.67
N PHE A 37 5.65 8.21 -2.20
CA PHE A 37 5.37 7.06 -3.05
C PHE A 37 4.27 7.34 -4.08
N ILE A 38 3.15 7.94 -3.65
CA ILE A 38 2.07 8.32 -4.57
C ILE A 38 2.56 9.33 -5.61
N ALA A 39 3.37 10.31 -5.23
CA ALA A 39 3.94 11.27 -6.18
C ALA A 39 4.78 10.59 -7.27
N ILE A 40 5.53 9.53 -6.94
CA ILE A 40 6.27 8.73 -7.93
C ILE A 40 5.31 8.00 -8.88
N VAL A 41 4.26 7.39 -8.34
CA VAL A 41 3.25 6.69 -9.13
C VAL A 41 2.52 7.66 -10.07
N GLU A 42 2.13 8.83 -9.58
CA GLU A 42 1.51 9.87 -10.41
C GLU A 42 2.45 10.36 -11.51
N GLN A 43 3.73 10.58 -11.19
CA GLN A 43 4.70 10.94 -12.21
C GLN A 43 4.79 9.87 -13.30
N GLN A 44 4.80 8.58 -12.95
CA GLN A 44 4.84 7.49 -13.93
C GLN A 44 3.58 7.48 -14.82
N LEU A 45 2.41 7.61 -14.20
CA LEU A 45 1.12 7.63 -14.88
C LEU A 45 0.86 8.93 -15.66
N SER A 46 1.61 9.99 -15.40
CA SER A 46 1.51 11.24 -16.17
C SER A 46 2.01 11.10 -17.61
N HIS A 47 2.85 10.10 -17.88
CA HIS A 47 3.46 9.85 -19.19
C HIS A 47 2.86 8.65 -19.94
N SER A 48 1.99 7.87 -19.31
CA SER A 48 1.50 6.60 -19.85
C SER A 48 0.15 6.23 -19.25
N GLN A 49 -0.66 5.47 -20.00
CA GLN A 49 -1.98 5.06 -19.53
C GLN A 49 -1.92 4.11 -18.31
N TRP A 50 -0.90 3.24 -18.28
CA TRP A 50 -0.66 2.23 -17.24
C TRP A 50 0.76 2.36 -16.67
N LEU A 51 1.06 1.65 -15.57
CA LEU A 51 2.33 1.81 -14.85
C LEU A 51 3.57 1.48 -15.71
N VAL A 52 3.42 0.62 -16.72
CA VAL A 52 4.51 0.19 -17.61
C VAL A 52 4.12 0.44 -19.08
N GLY A 53 3.60 1.64 -19.37
CA GLY A 53 3.32 2.09 -20.74
C GLY A 53 1.85 1.99 -21.14
N GLU A 54 1.60 1.56 -22.38
CA GLU A 54 0.27 1.62 -23.01
C GLU A 54 -0.66 0.46 -22.69
N TYR A 55 -0.15 -0.59 -22.05
CA TYR A 55 -0.93 -1.80 -21.75
C TYR A 55 -0.90 -2.15 -20.27
N TYR A 56 -2.03 -2.64 -19.78
CA TYR A 56 -2.14 -3.20 -18.43
C TYR A 56 -1.20 -4.39 -18.26
N SER A 57 -0.49 -4.40 -17.14
CA SER A 57 0.59 -5.35 -16.86
C SER A 57 0.49 -5.92 -15.45
N MET A 58 1.40 -6.84 -15.13
CA MET A 58 1.53 -7.37 -13.77
C MET A 58 1.82 -6.27 -12.73
N ALA A 59 2.50 -5.19 -13.12
CA ALA A 59 2.77 -4.07 -12.21
C ALA A 59 1.45 -3.42 -11.74
N ASP A 60 0.50 -3.23 -12.67
CA ASP A 60 -0.82 -2.69 -12.36
C ASP A 60 -1.59 -3.63 -11.43
N SER A 61 -1.59 -4.94 -11.73
CA SER A 61 -2.22 -5.96 -10.88
C SER A 61 -1.66 -5.98 -9.46
N MET A 62 -0.34 -5.89 -9.31
CA MET A 62 0.33 -5.95 -8.02
C MET A 62 0.08 -4.70 -7.19
N LEU A 63 0.06 -3.52 -7.82
CA LEU A 63 -0.01 -2.26 -7.12
C LEU A 63 -1.45 -1.82 -6.80
N THR A 64 -2.42 -2.23 -7.62
CA THR A 64 -3.83 -1.83 -7.48
C THR A 64 -4.39 -2.03 -6.06
N PRO A 65 -4.25 -3.18 -5.38
CA PRO A 65 -4.83 -3.37 -4.05
C PRO A 65 -4.29 -2.38 -3.01
N PHE A 66 -3.03 -1.96 -3.15
CA PHE A 66 -2.43 -0.97 -2.26
C PHE A 66 -3.00 0.43 -2.53
N LEU A 67 -3.12 0.81 -3.80
CA LEU A 67 -3.65 2.12 -4.18
C LEU A 67 -5.14 2.24 -3.84
N ASP A 68 -5.93 1.19 -4.10
CA ASP A 68 -7.33 1.11 -3.73
C ASP A 68 -7.53 1.25 -2.21
N HIS A 69 -6.72 0.53 -1.43
CA HIS A 69 -6.72 0.68 0.02
C HIS A 69 -6.37 2.11 0.46
N LEU A 70 -5.35 2.74 -0.14
CA LEU A 70 -4.93 4.10 0.19
C LEU A 70 -6.01 5.15 -0.14
N GLU A 71 -6.82 4.94 -1.17
CA GLU A 71 -7.95 5.82 -1.51
C GLU A 71 -9.04 5.78 -0.43
N GLY A 72 -9.25 4.62 0.20
CA GLY A 72 -10.23 4.44 1.29
C GLY A 72 -9.77 4.91 2.67
N ILE A 73 -8.52 5.35 2.83
CA ILE A 73 -8.00 5.81 4.12
C ILE A 73 -8.57 7.21 4.43
N PRO A 74 -9.07 7.45 5.66
CA PRO A 74 -9.54 8.78 6.07
C PRO A 74 -8.41 9.80 6.05
N VAL A 75 -8.76 11.09 5.91
CA VAL A 75 -7.80 12.20 5.97
C VAL A 75 -6.97 12.13 7.26
N LEU A 76 -5.64 12.03 7.12
CA LEU A 76 -4.73 11.81 8.25
C LEU A 76 -4.06 13.09 8.76
N ASP A 77 -4.06 14.16 7.97
CA ASP A 77 -3.41 15.43 8.25
C ASP A 77 -4.08 16.59 7.47
N GLU A 78 -3.59 17.82 7.63
CA GLU A 78 -4.13 19.01 6.98
C GLU A 78 -3.91 19.04 5.45
N GLN A 79 -3.09 18.15 4.90
CA GLN A 79 -2.82 18.07 3.46
C GLN A 79 -3.90 17.28 2.71
N GLY A 80 -4.90 16.74 3.42
CA GLY A 80 -6.05 16.04 2.82
C GLY A 80 -5.79 14.55 2.57
N PRO A 81 -6.59 13.90 1.72
CA PRO A 81 -6.43 12.49 1.37
C PRO A 81 -5.03 12.18 0.81
N ILE A 82 -4.58 10.92 0.95
CA ILE A 82 -3.32 10.47 0.34
C ILE A 82 -3.45 10.40 -1.18
N ILE A 83 -4.58 9.89 -1.68
CA ILE A 83 -4.98 9.98 -3.08
C ILE A 83 -6.06 11.04 -3.20
N ALA A 84 -5.73 12.18 -3.82
CA ALA A 84 -6.65 13.30 -3.96
C ALA A 84 -7.70 13.03 -5.06
N ALA A 85 -8.93 13.50 -4.86
CA ALA A 85 -9.95 13.43 -5.89
C ALA A 85 -9.52 14.22 -7.13
N GLY A 86 -9.70 13.63 -8.32
CA GLY A 86 -9.28 14.22 -9.60
C GLY A 86 -7.77 14.23 -9.84
N SER A 87 -6.99 13.51 -9.03
CA SER A 87 -5.57 13.30 -9.28
C SER A 87 -5.35 12.23 -10.35
N VAL A 88 -4.13 12.17 -10.90
CA VAL A 88 -3.75 11.16 -11.90
C VAL A 88 -3.94 9.74 -11.33
N CYS A 89 -3.63 9.55 -10.05
CA CYS A 89 -3.80 8.27 -9.38
C CYS A 89 -5.29 7.89 -9.21
N ALA A 90 -6.14 8.86 -8.87
CA ALA A 90 -7.59 8.64 -8.78
C ALA A 90 -8.19 8.25 -10.16
N ASP A 91 -7.83 8.96 -11.22
CA ASP A 91 -8.26 8.64 -12.59
C ASP A 91 -7.78 7.24 -13.03
N TYR A 92 -6.55 6.88 -12.67
CA TYR A 92 -6.02 5.54 -12.89
C TYR A 92 -6.84 4.47 -12.16
N LEU A 93 -7.19 4.67 -10.89
CA LEU A 93 -8.02 3.71 -10.13
C LEU A 93 -9.40 3.54 -10.75
N GLN A 94 -10.03 4.61 -11.22
CA GLN A 94 -11.29 4.54 -11.97
C GLN A 94 -11.15 3.69 -13.24
N ARG A 95 -10.06 3.86 -14.00
CA ARG A 95 -9.77 3.01 -15.17
C ARG A 95 -9.59 1.55 -14.80
N VAL A 96 -8.93 1.25 -13.68
CA VAL A 96 -8.75 -0.13 -13.20
C VAL A 96 -10.09 -0.76 -12.82
N ARG A 97 -10.93 -0.05 -12.06
CA ARG A 97 -12.27 -0.52 -11.64
C ARG A 97 -13.21 -0.79 -12.81
N ALA A 98 -13.07 -0.04 -13.91
CA ALA A 98 -13.83 -0.27 -15.13
C ALA A 98 -13.46 -1.57 -15.88
N ARG A 99 -12.36 -2.25 -15.49
CA ARG A 99 -11.93 -3.50 -16.12
C ARG A 99 -12.78 -4.66 -15.64
N SER A 100 -13.19 -5.55 -16.55
CA SER A 100 -13.89 -6.79 -16.21
C SER A 100 -13.12 -7.70 -15.25
N SER A 101 -11.78 -7.65 -15.29
CA SER A 101 -10.91 -8.40 -14.39
C SER A 101 -10.92 -7.88 -12.95
N ALA A 102 -11.40 -6.65 -12.72
CA ALA A 102 -11.41 -5.99 -11.42
C ALA A 102 -12.75 -6.12 -10.68
N TRP A 103 -13.51 -7.19 -10.95
CA TRP A 103 -14.85 -7.41 -10.38
C TRP A 103 -14.90 -7.26 -8.85
N VAL A 104 -13.84 -7.71 -8.15
CA VAL A 104 -13.74 -7.62 -6.68
C VAL A 104 -13.69 -6.17 -6.16
N LEU A 105 -13.21 -5.22 -6.98
CA LEU A 105 -13.13 -3.80 -6.63
C LEU A 105 -14.44 -3.05 -6.96
N ALA A 106 -15.31 -3.62 -7.78
CA ALA A 106 -16.58 -3.01 -8.17
C ALA A 106 -17.70 -3.22 -7.13
N GLU A 107 -17.50 -4.13 -6.18
CA GLU A 107 -18.45 -4.47 -5.11
C GLU A 107 -18.17 -3.74 -3.78
N SER A 108 -17.12 -2.92 -3.72
CA SER A 108 -16.66 -2.19 -2.53
C SER A 108 -17.25 -0.77 -2.48
#